data_AF-A0A819R9K0-F1
#
_entry.id   AF-A0A819R9K0-F1
#
_cell.length_a   1.000
_cell.length_b   1.000
_cell.length_c   1.000
_cell.angle_alpha   90.00
_cell.angle_beta   90.00
_cell.angle_gamma   90.00
#
_symmetry.space_group_name_H-M   'P 1'
#
loop_
_entity.id
_entity.type
_entity.pdbx_description
1 polymer ?
#
loop_
_entity_poly.entity_id
_entity_poly.type
_entity_poly.pdbx_seq_one_letter_code
_entity_poly.pdbx_strand_id
1 'polypeptide(L)'
;MQGADIAVAWVDTSGKVHIQDRFAFDKIKPIIDNTTQDWFALRGQEQNGWTGIQFKRYFDTCDPMDVPIKSGTNILIFAYGLVDLDLCQSNADITYHDNRRGTRILPLRSYADQPAESTLLELETIDFRFNNHVVPSADTTYYCKVFKSPSTFSTKRHAIAVYSICL
;
A
#
# COMPACT_ATOMS: atom_id res chain seq x y z
N MET A 1 -12.85 3.49 -9.47
CA MET A 1 -13.09 2.29 -8.64
C MET A 1 -13.96 1.25 -9.35
N GLN A 2 -14.20 1.34 -10.66
CA GLN A 2 -14.86 0.24 -11.38
C GLN A 2 -14.02 -1.03 -11.30
N GLY A 3 -14.68 -2.17 -11.03
CA GLY A 3 -14.05 -3.48 -10.84
C GLY A 3 -13.26 -3.62 -9.54
N ALA A 4 -13.49 -2.76 -8.54
CA ALA A 4 -12.77 -2.82 -7.27
C ALA A 4 -13.51 -3.67 -6.24
N ASP A 5 -12.73 -4.51 -5.57
CA ASP A 5 -13.02 -5.21 -4.31
C ASP A 5 -12.67 -4.25 -3.14
N ILE A 6 -13.64 -3.97 -2.27
CA ILE A 6 -13.63 -2.85 -1.34
C ILE A 6 -14.08 -3.29 0.05
N ALA A 7 -13.17 -3.20 1.02
CA ALA A 7 -13.53 -3.12 2.43
C ALA A 7 -13.95 -1.70 2.82
N VAL A 8 -15.13 -1.55 3.42
CA VAL A 8 -15.52 -0.34 4.15
C VAL A 8 -15.51 -0.64 5.64
N ALA A 9 -14.75 0.12 6.42
CA ALA A 9 -14.64 -0.11 7.86
C ALA A 9 -14.74 1.20 8.66
N TRP A 10 -15.33 1.12 9.85
CA TRP A 10 -15.49 2.26 10.78
C TRP A 10 -15.53 1.77 12.23
N VAL A 11 -15.40 2.70 13.17
CA VAL A 11 -15.61 2.47 14.60
C VAL A 11 -16.88 3.24 14.97
N ASP A 12 -17.86 2.57 15.60
CA ASP A 12 -19.09 3.25 16.03
C ASP A 12 -18.90 4.01 17.36
N THR A 13 -19.90 4.79 17.74
CA THR A 13 -19.91 5.55 19.00
C THR A 13 -19.78 4.69 20.28
N SER A 14 -20.02 3.38 20.21
CA SER A 14 -19.78 2.44 21.31
C SER A 14 -18.34 1.90 21.36
N GLY A 15 -17.51 2.25 20.38
CA GLY A 15 -16.15 1.74 20.21
C GLY A 15 -16.09 0.39 19.49
N LYS A 16 -17.21 -0.09 18.94
CA LYS A 16 -17.25 -1.35 18.20
C LYS A 16 -16.81 -1.12 16.76
N VAL A 17 -15.96 -2.03 16.27
CA VAL A 17 -15.46 -2.01 14.89
C VAL A 17 -16.43 -2.73 13.98
N HIS A 18 -16.69 -2.11 12.83
CA HIS A 18 -17.49 -2.70 11.76
C HIS A 18 -16.68 -2.75 10.48
N ILE A 19 -16.93 -3.76 9.66
CA ILE A 19 -16.39 -3.90 8.31
C ILE A 19 -17.48 -4.46 7.39
N GLN A 20 -17.50 -4.01 6.15
CA GLN A 20 -18.38 -4.49 5.10
C GLN A 20 -17.57 -4.82 3.86
N ASP A 21 -17.83 -6.00 3.31
CA ASP A 21 -17.36 -6.37 1.98
C ASP A 21 -18.26 -5.78 0.90
N ARG A 22 -17.66 -5.13 -0.09
CA ARG A 22 -18.36 -4.42 -1.15
C ARG A 22 -17.67 -4.55 -2.48
N PHE A 23 -18.48 -4.61 -3.53
CA PHE A 23 -18.02 -4.63 -4.91
C PHE A 23 -18.48 -3.39 -5.68
N ALA A 24 -17.57 -2.79 -6.46
CA ALA A 24 -17.85 -1.62 -7.29
C ALA A 24 -17.90 -1.98 -8.77
N PHE A 25 -19.07 -2.32 -9.29
CA PHE A 25 -19.24 -2.67 -10.70
C PHE A 25 -19.07 -1.49 -11.68
N ASP A 26 -19.19 -0.25 -11.20
CA ASP A 26 -18.99 0.98 -11.98
C ASP A 26 -18.53 2.13 -11.04
N LYS A 27 -18.41 3.35 -11.57
CA LYS A 27 -18.13 4.60 -10.83
C LYS A 27 -19.36 5.10 -10.05
N ILE A 28 -20.06 4.19 -9.41
CA ILE A 28 -21.22 4.48 -8.55
C ILE A 28 -21.01 3.89 -7.16
N LYS A 29 -21.96 4.10 -6.24
CA LYS A 29 -21.90 3.55 -4.88
C LYS A 29 -21.68 2.03 -4.92
N PRO A 30 -20.61 1.50 -4.27
CA PRO A 30 -20.35 0.07 -4.18
C PRO A 30 -21.50 -0.65 -3.50
N ILE A 31 -21.90 -1.77 -4.08
CA ILE A 31 -22.93 -2.64 -3.51
C ILE A 31 -22.30 -3.53 -2.44
N ILE A 32 -23.10 -3.97 -1.47
CA ILE A 32 -22.66 -4.99 -0.52
C ILE A 32 -22.46 -6.30 -1.29
N ASP A 33 -21.33 -6.95 -1.05
CA ASP A 33 -21.10 -8.29 -1.57
C ASP A 33 -22.10 -9.27 -0.94
N ASN A 34 -22.91 -9.89 -1.78
CA ASN A 34 -23.96 -10.82 -1.34
C ASN A 34 -23.59 -12.29 -1.57
N THR A 35 -22.42 -12.61 -2.14
CA THR A 35 -21.93 -13.97 -2.29
C THR A 35 -21.21 -14.42 -1.03
N THR A 36 -20.11 -13.76 -0.67
CA THR A 36 -19.40 -13.98 0.60
C THR A 36 -18.97 -12.66 1.23
N GLN A 37 -18.55 -12.72 2.50
CA GLN A 37 -17.96 -11.60 3.22
C GLN A 37 -16.56 -12.04 3.62
N ASP A 38 -15.56 -11.57 2.90
CA ASP A 38 -14.19 -12.08 2.96
C ASP A 38 -13.24 -11.16 3.73
N TRP A 39 -13.70 -9.96 4.09
CA TRP A 39 -13.01 -9.03 4.96
C TRP A 39 -13.45 -9.21 6.42
N PHE A 40 -12.48 -9.47 7.31
CA PHE A 40 -12.72 -9.67 8.74
C PHE A 40 -12.03 -8.59 9.56
N ALA A 41 -12.80 -7.81 10.32
CA ALA A 41 -12.26 -6.90 11.32
C ALA A 41 -11.63 -7.68 12.47
N LEU A 42 -10.46 -7.23 12.93
CA LEU A 42 -9.75 -7.82 14.07
C LEU A 42 -9.84 -6.91 15.29
N ARG A 43 -9.48 -5.64 15.12
CA ARG A 43 -9.56 -4.60 16.15
C ARG A 43 -9.56 -3.24 15.49
N GLY A 44 -9.93 -2.22 16.25
CA GLY A 44 -9.95 -0.86 15.79
C GLY A 44 -10.21 0.08 16.95
N GLN A 45 -9.80 1.32 16.76
CA GLN A 45 -9.92 2.36 17.76
C GLN A 45 -10.08 3.70 17.06
N GLU A 46 -10.80 4.59 17.72
CA GLU A 46 -10.86 5.98 17.34
C GLU A 46 -10.43 6.84 18.53
N GLN A 47 -9.40 7.65 18.34
CA GLN A 47 -8.86 8.51 19.39
C GLN A 47 -8.19 9.74 18.79
N ASN A 48 -8.48 10.92 19.36
CA ASN A 48 -7.82 12.18 19.00
C ASN A 48 -7.86 12.50 17.50
N GLY A 49 -8.99 12.20 16.83
CA GLY A 49 -9.17 12.42 15.39
C GLY A 49 -8.49 11.40 14.49
N TRP A 50 -7.98 10.29 15.05
CA TRP A 50 -7.41 9.18 14.31
C TRP A 50 -8.26 7.92 14.47
N THR A 51 -8.64 7.33 13.35
CA THR A 51 -9.28 6.01 13.30
C THR A 51 -8.27 5.00 12.76
N GLY A 52 -7.97 3.97 13.55
CA GLY A 52 -7.10 2.86 13.15
C GLY A 52 -7.88 1.57 13.17
N ILE A 53 -7.87 0.82 12.07
CA ILE A 53 -8.58 -0.47 11.95
C ILE A 53 -7.61 -1.52 11.42
N GLN A 54 -7.58 -2.66 12.11
CA GLN A 54 -6.89 -3.86 11.67
C GLN A 54 -7.89 -4.87 11.17
N PHE A 55 -7.64 -5.43 9.99
CA PHE A 55 -8.45 -6.46 9.36
C PHE A 55 -7.58 -7.58 8.80
N LYS A 56 -8.22 -8.67 8.38
CA LYS A 56 -7.61 -9.74 7.59
C LYS A 56 -8.54 -10.14 6.43
N ARG A 57 -7.93 -10.63 5.36
CA ARG A 57 -8.58 -11.24 4.18
C ARG A 57 -7.59 -12.25 3.57
N TYR A 58 -8.09 -13.32 2.97
CA TYR A 58 -7.23 -14.25 2.24
C TYR A 58 -6.69 -13.61 0.95
N PHE A 59 -5.49 -14.00 0.50
CA PHE A 59 -4.97 -13.48 -0.77
C PHE A 59 -5.81 -13.90 -1.97
N ASP A 60 -6.45 -15.06 -1.89
CA ASP A 60 -7.40 -15.55 -2.88
C ASP A 60 -8.58 -16.14 -2.10
N THR A 61 -9.75 -15.56 -2.32
CA THR A 61 -11.01 -15.93 -1.65
C THR A 61 -11.83 -16.89 -2.50
N CYS A 62 -11.45 -17.08 -3.77
CA CYS A 62 -12.23 -17.78 -4.78
C CYS A 62 -13.62 -17.17 -5.05
N ASP A 63 -13.91 -15.96 -4.55
CA ASP A 63 -15.13 -15.21 -4.88
C ASP A 63 -14.96 -14.48 -6.23
N PRO A 64 -15.87 -14.65 -7.20
CA PRO A 64 -15.82 -13.95 -8.49
C PRO A 64 -15.99 -12.42 -8.41
N MET A 65 -16.51 -11.85 -7.33
CA MET A 65 -16.62 -10.41 -7.08
C MET A 65 -15.34 -9.83 -6.46
N ASP A 66 -14.43 -10.69 -6.02
CA ASP A 66 -13.18 -10.32 -5.39
C ASP A 66 -12.01 -10.20 -6.36
N VAL A 67 -11.02 -9.37 -5.98
CA VAL A 67 -9.77 -9.24 -6.73
C VAL A 67 -8.66 -10.03 -6.01
N PRO A 68 -8.15 -11.12 -6.62
CA PRO A 68 -7.07 -11.89 -6.01
C PRO A 68 -5.79 -11.06 -5.87
N ILE A 69 -5.22 -11.08 -4.67
CA ILE A 69 -3.94 -10.42 -4.34
C ILE A 69 -2.79 -11.33 -4.81
N LYS A 70 -2.30 -11.05 -6.02
CA LYS A 70 -1.23 -11.83 -6.66
C LYS A 70 0.15 -11.26 -6.32
N SER A 71 1.18 -12.09 -6.53
CA SER A 71 2.57 -11.64 -6.49
C SER A 71 2.82 -10.58 -7.56
N GLY A 72 3.71 -9.63 -7.25
CA GLY A 72 4.00 -8.48 -8.10
C GLY A 72 3.21 -7.25 -7.66
N THR A 73 2.89 -6.40 -8.64
CA THR A 73 2.36 -5.06 -8.39
C THR A 73 0.84 -5.08 -8.19
N ASN A 74 0.37 -4.57 -7.06
CA ASN A 74 -1.05 -4.41 -6.76
C ASN A 74 -1.40 -2.90 -6.74
N ILE A 75 -2.61 -2.58 -7.22
CA ILE A 75 -3.13 -1.21 -7.22
C ILE A 75 -4.10 -1.09 -6.04
N LEU A 76 -3.66 -0.41 -4.99
CA LEU A 76 -4.50 -0.07 -3.85
C LEU A 76 -5.20 1.25 -4.11
N ILE A 77 -6.51 1.27 -3.94
CA ILE A 77 -7.29 2.51 -3.83
C ILE A 77 -7.68 2.72 -2.38
N PHE A 78 -7.81 3.97 -1.97
CA PHE A 78 -8.30 4.31 -0.63
C PHE A 78 -9.20 5.55 -0.70
N ALA A 79 -10.10 5.65 0.27
CA ALA A 79 -10.93 6.82 0.49
C ALA A 79 -11.34 6.90 1.96
N TYR A 80 -11.69 8.09 2.45
CA TYR A 80 -12.17 8.26 3.82
C TYR A 80 -13.36 9.24 3.93
N GLY A 81 -14.27 8.92 4.85
CA GLY A 81 -15.42 9.74 5.21
C GLY A 81 -15.06 10.87 6.17
N LEU A 82 -16.02 11.76 6.47
CA LEU A 82 -15.91 12.81 7.50
C LEU A 82 -16.98 12.64 8.58
N VAL A 83 -17.86 11.65 8.39
CA VAL A 83 -19.00 11.38 9.26
C VAL A 83 -18.98 9.89 9.51
N ASP A 84 -19.14 9.52 10.77
CA ASP A 84 -19.22 8.12 11.16
C ASP A 84 -20.52 7.52 10.64
N LEU A 85 -20.43 6.26 10.26
CA LEU A 85 -21.58 5.47 9.87
C LEU A 85 -22.28 5.00 11.14
N ASP A 86 -22.87 5.95 11.86
CA ASP A 86 -23.43 5.78 13.21
C ASP A 86 -24.79 5.05 13.20
N LEU A 87 -25.00 4.19 12.21
CA LEU A 87 -26.22 3.43 12.04
C LEU A 87 -25.96 2.01 12.56
N CYS A 88 -26.70 1.61 13.59
CA CYS A 88 -26.86 0.21 14.03
C CYS A 88 -27.54 -0.67 12.95
N GLN A 89 -27.32 -0.40 11.67
CA GLN A 89 -27.85 -1.12 10.54
C GLN A 89 -26.68 -1.78 9.82
N SER A 90 -26.78 -3.09 9.60
CA SER A 90 -25.84 -3.91 8.84
C SER A 90 -25.60 -3.40 7.41
N ASN A 91 -26.43 -2.45 6.93
CA ASN A 91 -26.41 -1.87 5.60
C ASN A 91 -26.13 -0.36 5.63
N ALA A 92 -25.15 0.10 6.41
CA ALA A 92 -24.75 1.50 6.47
C ALA A 92 -24.65 2.15 5.08
N ASP A 93 -25.29 3.32 4.91
CA ASP A 93 -25.25 4.05 3.65
C ASP A 93 -23.98 4.89 3.58
N ILE A 94 -23.04 4.47 2.72
CA ILE A 94 -21.76 5.15 2.54
C ILE A 94 -21.93 6.41 1.69
N THR A 95 -21.44 7.54 2.21
CA THR A 95 -21.45 8.82 1.49
C THR A 95 -20.27 8.95 0.52
N TYR A 96 -20.42 9.80 -0.50
CA TYR A 96 -19.34 10.09 -1.44
C TYR A 96 -18.14 10.76 -0.74
N HIS A 97 -16.95 10.22 -0.98
CA HIS A 97 -15.70 10.66 -0.36
C HIS A 97 -15.12 11.97 -0.95
N ASP A 98 -15.69 12.51 -2.03
CA ASP A 98 -15.13 13.69 -2.72
C ASP A 98 -13.65 13.49 -3.07
N ASN A 99 -12.79 14.50 -2.91
CA ASN A 99 -11.35 14.44 -3.15
C ASN A 99 -10.55 13.70 -2.08
N ARG A 100 -11.19 13.15 -1.02
CA ARG A 100 -10.55 12.39 0.06
C ARG A 100 -10.30 10.94 -0.36
N ARG A 101 -9.55 10.78 -1.45
CA ARG A 101 -9.26 9.50 -2.09
C ARG A 101 -7.87 9.50 -2.71
N GLY A 102 -7.36 8.31 -2.99
CA GLY A 102 -6.11 8.18 -3.71
C GLY A 102 -5.84 6.78 -4.20
N THR A 103 -4.69 6.65 -4.86
CA THR A 103 -4.18 5.39 -5.39
C THR A 103 -2.73 5.22 -4.97
N ARG A 104 -2.36 3.99 -4.63
CA ARG A 104 -0.99 3.57 -4.34
C ARG A 104 -0.71 2.28 -5.08
N ILE A 105 0.51 2.16 -5.58
CA ILE A 105 0.98 0.99 -6.29
C ILE A 105 1.99 0.32 -5.36
N LEU A 106 1.71 -0.90 -4.89
CA LEU A 106 2.58 -1.60 -3.95
C LEU A 106 2.53 -3.12 -4.12
N PRO A 107 3.60 -3.85 -3.78
CA PRO A 107 3.62 -5.30 -3.84
C PRO A 107 3.14 -5.92 -2.52
N LEU A 108 1.81 -6.08 -2.37
CA LEU A 108 1.18 -6.56 -1.13
C LEU A 108 1.68 -7.94 -0.67
N ARG A 109 2.02 -8.84 -1.59
CA ARG A 109 2.49 -10.20 -1.27
C ARG A 109 4.00 -10.28 -1.00
N SER A 110 4.79 -9.40 -1.61
CA SER A 110 6.27 -9.48 -1.54
C SER A 110 6.86 -9.09 -0.17
N TYR A 111 6.07 -8.47 0.71
CA TYR A 111 6.50 -8.16 2.07
C TYR A 111 6.35 -9.37 3.02
N ALA A 112 5.43 -10.29 2.73
CA ALA A 112 5.23 -11.50 3.53
C ALA A 112 6.34 -12.55 3.34
N ASP A 113 7.04 -12.48 2.20
CA ASP A 113 8.05 -13.47 1.79
C ASP A 113 9.50 -13.00 2.00
N GLN A 114 9.73 -11.88 2.71
CA GLN A 114 11.10 -11.38 2.96
C GLN A 114 11.83 -12.35 3.91
N PRO A 115 13.00 -12.90 3.54
CA PRO A 115 13.83 -13.64 4.47
C PRO A 115 14.24 -12.72 5.63
N ALA A 116 14.32 -13.28 6.84
CA ALA A 116 14.77 -12.54 8.03
C ALA A 116 16.08 -11.80 7.73
N GLU A 117 16.16 -10.52 8.12
CA GLU A 117 17.38 -9.74 7.98
C GLU A 117 18.56 -10.51 8.60
N SER A 118 19.57 -10.76 7.77
CA SER A 118 20.85 -11.29 8.21
C SER A 118 21.50 -10.25 9.15
N THR A 119 21.42 -10.47 10.45
CA THR A 119 22.10 -9.65 11.44
C THR A 119 23.63 -9.80 11.33
N LEU A 120 24.31 -8.65 11.41
CA LEU A 120 25.73 -8.45 11.70
C LEU A 120 26.74 -8.80 10.59
N LEU A 121 26.66 -8.10 9.46
CA LEU A 121 27.88 -7.74 8.73
C LEU A 121 28.19 -6.26 8.97
N GLU A 122 29.43 -5.94 9.32
CA GLU A 122 29.96 -4.59 9.14
C GLU A 122 30.01 -4.33 7.62
N LEU A 123 28.98 -3.66 7.11
CA LEU A 123 28.89 -3.31 5.70
C LEU A 123 29.52 -1.94 5.46
N GLU A 124 30.47 -1.90 4.54
CA GLU A 124 30.94 -0.64 3.95
C GLU A 124 29.96 -0.21 2.85
N THR A 125 29.53 1.05 2.89
CA THR A 125 28.67 1.65 1.84
C THR A 125 29.50 2.59 0.97
N ILE A 126 29.25 2.58 -0.34
CA ILE A 126 29.83 3.54 -1.29
C ILE A 126 28.72 4.21 -2.06
N ASP A 127 28.82 5.53 -2.14
CA ASP A 127 27.90 6.36 -2.90
C ASP A 127 28.47 6.74 -4.27
N PHE A 128 27.76 6.36 -5.33
CA PHE A 128 28.05 6.79 -6.69
C PHE A 128 27.09 7.91 -7.09
N ARG A 129 27.53 9.17 -6.88
CA ARG A 129 26.70 10.37 -7.09
C ARG A 129 27.12 11.18 -8.32
N PHE A 130 26.12 11.78 -8.96
CA PHE A 130 26.26 12.80 -10.00
C PHE A 130 26.31 14.21 -9.39
N ASN A 131 27.36 14.47 -8.59
CA ASN A 131 27.53 15.77 -7.93
C ASN A 131 27.60 16.91 -8.96
N ASN A 132 26.84 17.99 -8.73
CA ASN A 132 26.82 19.22 -9.53
C ASN A 132 26.54 19.00 -11.03
N HIS A 133 25.77 17.95 -11.38
CA HIS A 133 25.34 17.76 -12.76
C HIS A 133 24.12 18.64 -13.08
N VAL A 134 24.28 19.53 -14.05
CA VAL A 134 23.17 20.34 -14.58
C VAL A 134 22.47 19.53 -15.67
N VAL A 135 21.21 19.17 -15.41
CA VAL A 135 20.37 18.47 -16.40
C VAL A 135 20.04 19.45 -17.54
N PRO A 136 20.34 19.11 -18.82
CA PRO A 136 19.99 19.93 -19.97
C PRO A 136 18.49 20.17 -20.09
N SER A 137 18.09 21.26 -20.75
CA SER A 137 16.68 21.61 -20.96
C SER A 137 15.98 20.78 -22.05
N ALA A 138 16.61 19.71 -22.53
CA ALA A 138 16.01 18.82 -23.53
C ALA A 138 14.93 17.94 -22.87
N ASP A 139 13.90 17.59 -23.63
CA ASP A 139 12.77 16.76 -23.16
C ASP A 139 13.23 15.42 -22.55
N THR A 140 14.36 14.88 -23.01
CA THR A 140 14.96 13.67 -22.46
C THR A 140 16.48 13.77 -22.53
N THR A 141 17.15 13.48 -21.41
CA THR A 141 18.61 13.39 -21.34
C THR A 141 19.02 12.06 -20.73
N TYR A 142 19.88 11.31 -21.42
CA TYR A 142 20.60 10.18 -20.85
C TYR A 142 22.03 10.63 -20.54
N TYR A 143 22.49 10.38 -19.31
CA TYR A 143 23.80 10.84 -18.87
C TYR A 143 24.60 9.67 -18.26
N CYS A 144 25.88 9.58 -18.61
CA CYS A 144 26.78 8.53 -18.13
C CYS A 144 27.99 9.15 -17.44
N LYS A 145 28.44 8.53 -16.35
CA LYS A 145 29.69 8.88 -15.65
C LYS A 145 30.43 7.61 -15.30
N VAL A 146 31.73 7.60 -15.57
CA VAL A 146 32.62 6.53 -15.11
C VAL A 146 33.04 6.84 -13.68
N PHE A 147 32.89 5.86 -12.79
CA PHE A 147 33.34 5.94 -11.41
C PHE A 147 34.56 5.05 -11.21
N LYS A 148 35.54 5.55 -10.45
CA LYS A 148 36.70 4.76 -10.03
C LYS A 148 36.36 4.04 -8.72
N SER A 149 36.77 2.79 -8.59
CA SER A 149 36.68 2.06 -7.31
C SER A 149 37.42 2.84 -6.21
N PRO A 150 36.87 2.92 -4.98
CA PRO A 150 37.57 3.54 -3.86
C PRO A 150 38.92 2.88 -3.62
N SER A 151 39.93 3.70 -3.34
CA SER A 151 41.29 3.23 -3.06
C SER A 151 41.41 2.47 -1.74
N THR A 152 40.40 2.57 -0.86
CA THR A 152 40.29 1.81 0.40
C THR A 152 40.05 0.32 0.15
N PHE A 153 39.64 -0.09 -1.05
CA PHE A 153 39.41 -1.49 -1.39
C PHE A 153 40.75 -2.19 -1.66
N SER A 154 41.36 -2.69 -0.58
CA SER A 154 42.60 -3.47 -0.62
C SER A 154 42.39 -4.92 -1.11
N THR A 155 41.15 -5.40 -1.12
CA THR A 155 40.76 -6.75 -1.56
C THR A 155 39.47 -6.71 -2.38
N LYS A 156 39.19 -7.79 -3.12
CA LYS A 156 37.93 -7.97 -3.85
C LYS A 156 36.75 -7.88 -2.87
N ARG A 157 35.74 -7.07 -3.22
CA ARG A 157 34.49 -6.92 -2.48
C ARG A 157 33.32 -7.56 -3.24
N HIS A 158 32.26 -7.92 -2.53
CA HIS A 158 30.98 -8.31 -3.11
C HIS A 158 29.94 -7.24 -2.81
N ALA A 159 29.24 -6.76 -3.84
CA ALA A 159 28.07 -5.91 -3.66
C ALA A 159 26.88 -6.81 -3.31
N ILE A 160 26.34 -6.66 -2.11
CA ILE A 160 25.21 -7.47 -1.62
C ILE A 160 23.88 -6.71 -1.63
N ALA A 161 23.94 -5.38 -1.72
CA ALA A 161 22.78 -4.51 -1.80
C ALA A 161 23.11 -3.25 -2.61
N VAL A 162 22.11 -2.71 -3.28
CA VAL A 162 22.19 -1.43 -4.01
C VAL A 162 20.92 -0.65 -3.69
N TYR A 163 21.08 0.60 -3.28
CA TYR A 163 19.97 1.49 -2.94
C TYR A 163 20.01 2.75 -3.80
N SER A 164 18.83 3.31 -4.07
CA SER A 164 18.73 4.63 -4.69
C SER A 164 18.97 5.72 -3.64
N ILE A 165 19.69 6.76 -4.01
CA ILE A 165 19.88 7.95 -3.18
C ILE A 165 18.88 9.00 -3.63
N CYS A 166 17.80 9.20 -2.86
CA CYS A 166 16.88 10.33 -3.07
C CYS A 166 17.40 11.55 -2.30
N LEU A 167 17.45 12.72 -2.96
CA LEU A 167 17.77 14.02 -2.36
C LEU A 167 16.50 14.82 -2.11
#